data_AF-A0A4Y9JFD5-F1
#
_entry.id   AF-A0A4Y9JFD5-F1
#
_cell.length_a   1.000
_cell.length_b   1.000
_cell.length_c   1.000
_cell.angle_alpha   90.00
_cell.angle_beta   90.00
_cell.angle_gamma   90.00
#
_symmetry.space_group_name_H-M   'P 1'
#
loop_
_entity.id
_entity.type
_entity.pdbx_description
1 polymer ?
#
loop_
_entity_poly.entity_id
_entity_poly.type
_entity_poly.pdbx_seq_one_letter_code
_entity_poly.pdbx_strand_id
1 'polypeptide(L)' 'MGTKSRNRRALTDKPRQRSPRKLPKDQLLAYVEQHPDAYLREIAEHFSCAINAVWKALRKYNITLKKDDNLSRTESRKG' A
#
# COMPACT_ATOMS: atom_id res chain seq x y z
N MET A 1 20.81 -9.74 59.10
CA MET A 1 20.45 -10.88 58.23
C MET A 1 18.98 -10.79 57.89
N GLY A 2 18.59 -10.63 56.62
CA GLY A 2 17.17 -10.62 56.23
C GLY A 2 16.86 -9.84 54.95
N THR A 3 17.37 -10.29 53.81
CA THR A 3 17.04 -9.75 52.49
C THR A 3 15.61 -10.15 52.09
N LYS A 4 14.64 -9.23 52.11
CA LYS A 4 13.31 -9.49 51.51
C LYS A 4 13.43 -9.45 49.99
N SER A 5 13.39 -10.64 49.39
CA SER A 5 13.46 -10.87 47.95
C SER A 5 12.16 -10.49 47.24
N ARG A 6 12.35 -10.04 46.00
CA ARG A 6 11.44 -9.42 45.03
C ARG A 6 10.25 -10.30 44.64
N ASN A 7 9.13 -9.68 44.29
CA ASN A 7 8.20 -10.29 43.33
C ASN A 7 7.71 -9.23 42.31
N ARG A 8 8.59 -8.84 41.39
CA ARG A 8 8.21 -8.10 40.17
C ARG A 8 7.94 -9.13 39.08
N ARG A 9 6.67 -9.48 38.86
CA ARG A 9 6.25 -10.22 37.67
C ARG A 9 6.52 -9.34 36.46
N ALA A 10 7.60 -9.62 35.74
CA ALA A 10 7.92 -8.93 34.50
C ALA A 10 6.93 -9.38 33.42
N LEU A 11 5.94 -8.54 33.09
CA LEU A 11 5.27 -8.65 31.80
C LEU A 11 6.31 -8.28 30.74
N THR A 12 6.95 -9.28 30.15
CA THR A 12 7.78 -9.08 28.97
C THR A 12 6.85 -8.77 27.80
N ASP A 13 6.87 -7.52 27.32
CA ASP A 13 6.12 -7.13 26.12
C ASP A 13 6.63 -7.97 24.93
N LYS A 14 5.72 -8.68 24.25
CA LYS A 14 6.08 -9.46 23.07
C LYS A 14 6.55 -8.48 22.00
N PRO A 15 7.76 -8.65 21.41
CA PRO A 15 8.25 -7.73 20.40
C PRO A 15 7.26 -7.69 19.22
N ARG A 16 6.73 -6.50 18.95
CA ARG A 16 5.78 -6.29 17.86
C ARG A 16 6.50 -6.55 16.55
N GLN A 17 6.18 -7.66 15.89
CA GLN A 17 6.66 -7.99 14.55
C GLN A 17 6.21 -6.88 13.59
N ARG A 18 7.14 -6.01 13.19
CA ARG A 18 6.89 -4.95 12.21
C ARG A 18 7.46 -5.39 10.87
N SER A 19 6.61 -5.90 9.99
CA SER A 19 6.99 -6.07 8.59
C SER A 19 7.39 -4.70 8.01
N PRO A 20 8.41 -4.64 7.13
CA PRO A 20 8.82 -3.39 6.51
C PRO A 20 7.63 -2.79 5.75
N ARG A 21 7.08 -1.69 6.29
CA ARG A 21 5.87 -1.02 5.78
C ARG A 21 6.11 -0.23 4.49
N LYS A 22 7.32 -0.26 3.96
CA LYS A 22 7.72 0.58 2.82
C LYS A 22 7.41 -0.19 1.55
N LEU A 23 6.34 0.23 0.89
CA LEU A 23 6.04 -0.17 -0.48
C LEU A 23 7.24 0.21 -1.38
N PRO A 24 7.82 -0.73 -2.13
CA PRO A 24 8.97 -0.44 -2.99
C PRO A 24 8.58 0.57 -4.08
N LYS A 25 9.19 1.76 -4.04
CA LYS A 25 8.83 2.90 -4.91
C LYS A 25 9.02 2.56 -6.38
N ASP A 26 10.18 2.02 -6.73
CA ASP A 26 10.56 1.74 -8.12
C ASP A 26 9.62 0.71 -8.76
N GLN A 27 9.25 -0.32 -7.99
CA GLN A 27 8.30 -1.33 -8.44
C GLN A 27 6.89 -0.76 -8.60
N LEU A 28 6.44 0.10 -7.67
CA LEU A 28 5.14 0.76 -7.80
C LEU A 28 5.09 1.65 -9.05
N LEU A 29 6.15 2.40 -9.34
CA LEU A 29 6.21 3.28 -10.50
C LEU A 29 6.19 2.48 -11.80
N ALA A 30 7.02 1.45 -11.91
CA ALA A 30 7.04 0.56 -13.07
C ALA A 30 5.69 -0.13 -13.30
N TYR A 31 5.00 -0.53 -12.23
CA TYR A 31 3.67 -1.14 -12.34
C TYR A 31 2.62 -0.16 -12.87
N VAL A 32 2.65 1.10 -12.41
CA VAL A 32 1.71 2.14 -12.88
C VAL A 32 2.00 2.55 -14.32
N GLU A 33 3.27 2.55 -14.75
CA GLU A 33 3.65 2.79 -16.15
C GLU A 33 3.20 1.65 -17.08
N GLN A 34 3.31 0.40 -16.64
CA GLN A 34 2.87 -0.77 -17.40
C GLN A 34 1.35 -0.92 -17.43
N HIS A 35 0.67 -0.49 -16.37
CA HIS A 35 -0.78 -0.61 -16.21
C HIS A 35 -1.40 0.74 -15.79
N PRO A 36 -1.60 1.67 -16.73
CA PRO A 36 -2.23 2.95 -16.44
C PRO A 36 -3.69 2.81 -15.96
N ASP A 37 -4.36 1.73 -16.37
CA ASP A 37 -5.76 1.42 -15.98
C ASP A 37 -5.88 0.51 -14.76
N ALA A 38 -4.77 0.16 -14.09
CA ALA A 38 -4.82 -0.72 -12.92
C ALA A 38 -5.57 -0.07 -11.75
N TYR A 39 -6.47 -0.84 -11.14
CA TYR A 39 -7.18 -0.41 -9.95
C TYR A 39 -6.28 -0.48 -8.71
N LEU A 40 -6.54 0.40 -7.73
CA LEU A 40 -5.83 0.41 -6.46
C LEU A 40 -5.87 -0.95 -5.73
N ARG A 41 -6.93 -1.74 -5.95
CA ARG A 41 -7.07 -3.09 -5.36
C ARG A 41 -6.11 -4.08 -6.00
N GLU A 42 -5.95 -4.07 -7.31
CA GLU A 42 -5.04 -4.96 -8.04
C GLU A 42 -3.59 -4.68 -7.65
N ILE A 43 -3.23 -3.40 -7.57
CA ILE A 43 -1.91 -2.98 -7.09
C ILE A 43 -1.70 -3.45 -5.64
N ALA A 44 -2.71 -3.29 -4.78
CA ALA A 44 -2.62 -3.72 -3.39
C ALA A 44 -2.47 -5.25 -3.25
N GLU A 45 -3.16 -6.03 -4.07
CA GLU A 45 -3.03 -7.50 -4.13
C GLU A 45 -1.64 -7.91 -4.62
N HIS A 46 -1.13 -7.27 -5.68
CA HIS A 46 0.21 -7.54 -6.22
C HIS A 46 1.31 -7.31 -5.17
N PHE A 47 1.21 -6.21 -4.42
CA PHE A 47 2.19 -5.86 -3.38
C PHE A 47 1.86 -6.45 -2.00
N SER A 48 0.79 -7.24 -1.85
CA SER A 48 0.30 -7.73 -0.55
C SER A 48 0.19 -6.61 0.51
N CYS A 49 -0.29 -5.44 0.07
CA CYS A 49 -0.35 -4.21 0.86
C CYS A 49 -1.80 -3.77 1.09
N ALA A 50 -2.01 -2.85 2.02
CA ALA A 50 -3.31 -2.19 2.14
C ALA A 50 -3.53 -1.23 0.95
N ILE A 51 -4.75 -1.21 0.42
CA ILE A 51 -5.20 -0.25 -0.62
C ILE A 51 -4.85 1.20 -0.23
N ASN A 52 -5.08 1.55 1.04
CA ASN A 52 -4.75 2.87 1.59
C ASN A 52 -3.24 3.19 1.55
N ALA A 53 -2.37 2.17 1.67
CA ALA A 53 -0.93 2.36 1.58
C ALA A 53 -0.50 2.69 0.15
N VAL A 54 -1.09 2.00 -0.83
CA VAL A 54 -0.90 2.28 -2.27
C VAL A 54 -1.35 3.71 -2.60
N TRP A 55 -2.57 4.09 -2.20
CA TRP A 55 -3.09 5.44 -2.45
C TRP A 55 -2.22 6.55 -1.83
N LYS A 56 -1.75 6.36 -0.59
CA LYS A 56 -0.81 7.30 0.06
C LYS A 56 0.52 7.38 -0.69
N ALA A 57 1.03 6.26 -1.21
CA ALA A 57 2.26 6.23 -2.00
C ALA A 57 2.08 6.99 -3.33
N LEU A 58 1.01 6.72 -4.08
CA LEU A 58 0.71 7.40 -5.33
C LEU A 58 0.57 8.92 -5.15
N ARG A 59 -0.16 9.37 -4.12
CA ARG A 59 -0.28 10.80 -3.78
C ARG A 59 1.07 11.46 -3.45
N LYS A 60 1.96 10.73 -2.77
CA LYS A 60 3.30 11.25 -2.43
C LYS A 60 4.16 11.52 -3.68
N TYR A 61 3.95 10.75 -4.75
CA TYR A 61 4.72 10.86 -5.97
C TYR A 61 4.07 11.74 -7.04
N ASN A 62 2.94 12.40 -6.75
CA ASN A 62 2.17 13.22 -7.71
C ASN A 62 1.98 12.51 -9.06
N ILE A 63 1.69 11.21 -9.04
CA ILE A 63 1.36 10.49 -10.26
C ILE A 63 -0.06 10.90 -10.66
N THR A 64 -0.17 12.02 -11.36
CA THR A 64 -1.39 12.44 -12.03
C THR A 64 -1.59 11.49 -13.21
N LEU A 65 -2.52 10.55 -13.06
CA LEU A 65 -3.17 9.90 -14.19
C LEU A 65 -3.73 11.01 -15.07
N LYS A 66 -3.00 11.38 -16.13
CA LYS A 66 -3.57 12.18 -17.20
C LYS A 66 -4.62 11.28 -17.85
N LYS A 67 -5.87 11.74 -17.92
CA LYS A 67 -6.84 11.11 -18.82
C LYS A 67 -6.25 11.21 -20.22
N ASP A 68 -5.88 10.08 -20.81
CA ASP A 68 -5.80 10.00 -22.26
C ASP A 68 -7.21 10.29 -22.79
N ASP A 69 -7.32 11.33 -23.62
CA ASP A 69 -8.55 11.72 -24.33
C ASP A 69 -8.96 10.66 -25.37
N ASN A 70 -8.27 9.51 -25.40
CA ASN A 70 -8.52 8.37 -26.27
C ASN A 70 -9.55 7.38 -25.69
N LEU A 71 -10.43 7.82 -24.78
CA LEU A 71 -11.68 7.11 -24.55
C LEU A 71 -12.52 7.28 -25.83
N SER A 72 -12.34 6.36 -26.79
CA SER A 72 -13.24 6.22 -27.92
C SER A 72 -14.64 6.07 -27.35
N ARG A 73 -15.40 7.16 -27.42
CA ARG A 73 -16.83 7.23 -27.10
C ARG A 73 -17.45 6.00 -27.76
N THR A 74 -17.80 4.99 -26.98
CA THR A 74 -18.51 3.82 -27.51
C THR A 74 -19.77 4.37 -28.15
N GLU A 75 -19.80 4.37 -29.48
CA GLU A 75 -20.93 4.82 -30.27
C GLU A 75 -22.15 4.04 -29.78
N SER A 76 -23.06 4.72 -29.08
CA SER A 76 -24.36 4.13 -28.77
C SER A 76 -25.03 3.84 -30.10
N ARG A 77 -25.06 2.57 -30.51
CA ARG A 77 -25.88 2.12 -31.63
C ARG A 77 -27.32 2.53 -31.32
N LYS A 78 -27.80 3.57 -32.00
CA LYS A 78 -29.24 3.83 -32.11
C LYS A 78 -29.80 2.71 -32.99
N GLY A 79 -30.53 1.80 -32.37
CA GLY A 79 -31.49 0.91 -33.02
C GLY A 79 -32.89 1.43 -32.75
#